data_AF-A0A6A5JX30-F1
#
_entry.id   AF-A0A6A5JX30-F1
#
_cell.length_a   1.000
_cell.length_b   1.000
_cell.length_c   1.000
_cell.angle_alpha   90.00
_cell.angle_beta   90.00
_cell.angle_gamma   90.00
#
_symmetry.space_group_name_H-M   'P 1'
#
loop_
_entity.id
_entity.type
_entity.pdbx_description
1 polymer ?
#
loop_
_entity_poly.entity_id
_entity_poly.type
_entity_poly.pdbx_seq_one_letter_code
_entity_poly.pdbx_strand_id
1 'polypeptide(L)'
;MEELYDRYRPTDNIASLHHCRRTIRKSLQSAHKGQGWFAHIGRLLLHAGEDSEAMIAFEQGILSHHGNPTVIHEAVCEMCGIAPIQDRRHVCRVCTDIDLCEACYESYVNGKCVRNCGEHDFLGVPSQTWKTLQSPHVNEAGETLEDWIERLKRKWTV
;
A
#
# COMPACT_ATOMS: atom_id res chain seq x y z
N MET A 1 -12.62 17.99 21.17
CA MET A 1 -11.63 17.24 20.35
C MET A 1 -12.33 16.35 19.30
N GLU A 2 -13.62 16.56 19.02
CA GLU A 2 -14.45 15.76 18.10
C GLU A 2 -14.63 16.38 16.70
N GLU A 3 -14.32 17.67 16.51
CA GLU A 3 -14.68 18.42 15.27
C GLU A 3 -13.72 18.22 14.06
N LEU A 4 -12.66 17.42 14.22
CA LEU A 4 -11.67 17.15 13.16
C LEU A 4 -11.89 15.82 12.44
N TYR A 5 -12.59 14.85 13.06
CA TYR A 5 -12.90 13.57 12.44
C TYR A 5 -14.13 13.63 11.52
N ASP A 6 -15.04 14.57 11.76
CA ASP A 6 -16.33 14.67 11.06
C ASP A 6 -16.24 15.32 9.66
N ARG A 7 -15.04 15.76 9.25
CA ARG A 7 -14.82 16.43 7.96
C ARG A 7 -13.99 15.65 6.97
N TYR A 8 -13.49 14.46 7.31
CA TYR A 8 -12.92 13.59 6.29
C TYR A 8 -14.07 13.04 5.44
N ARG A 9 -14.43 13.79 4.40
CA ARG A 9 -15.05 13.20 3.23
C ARG A 9 -13.90 12.55 2.49
N PRO A 10 -13.93 11.23 2.16
CA PRO A 10 -13.10 10.70 1.09
C PRO A 10 -13.33 11.66 -0.05
N THR A 11 -12.35 12.53 -0.27
CA THR A 11 -12.50 13.42 -1.39
C THR A 11 -12.37 12.46 -2.55
N ASP A 12 -13.32 12.51 -3.47
CA ASP A 12 -13.07 12.03 -4.83
C ASP A 12 -11.89 12.79 -5.49
N ASN A 13 -11.07 13.53 -4.73
CA ASN A 13 -9.63 13.66 -4.95
C ASN A 13 -8.97 12.27 -4.93
N ILE A 14 -9.39 11.42 -5.85
CA ILE A 14 -8.48 10.69 -6.70
C ILE A 14 -7.35 11.69 -7.00
N ALA A 15 -6.19 11.49 -6.38
CA ALA A 15 -5.02 12.28 -6.71
C ALA A 15 -4.93 12.23 -8.23
N SER A 16 -5.00 13.39 -8.89
CA SER A 16 -5.14 13.40 -10.35
C SER A 16 -4.03 12.53 -10.94
N LEU A 17 -4.32 11.74 -11.97
CA LEU A 17 -3.31 10.87 -12.57
C LEU A 17 -2.04 11.67 -12.95
N HIS A 18 -2.21 12.95 -13.31
CA HIS A 18 -1.11 13.90 -13.48
C HIS A 18 -0.28 14.13 -12.21
N HIS A 19 -0.91 14.36 -11.06
CA HIS A 19 -0.23 14.45 -9.78
C HIS A 19 0.53 13.16 -9.45
N CYS A 20 -0.12 12.00 -9.55
CA CYS A 20 0.53 10.70 -9.32
C CYS A 20 1.74 10.51 -10.24
N ARG A 21 1.59 10.76 -11.55
CA ARG A 21 2.69 10.70 -12.52
C ARG A 21 3.90 11.53 -12.11
N ARG A 22 3.68 12.80 -11.81
CA ARG A 22 4.75 13.72 -11.42
C ARG A 22 5.44 13.29 -10.12
N THR A 23 4.67 12.84 -9.12
CA THR A 23 5.20 12.45 -7.82
C THR A 23 5.94 11.11 -7.88
N ILE A 24 5.41 10.11 -8.61
CA ILE A 24 6.07 8.82 -8.86
C ILE A 24 7.43 9.04 -9.51
N ARG A 25 7.48 9.83 -10.59
CA ARG A 25 8.74 10.15 -11.28
C ARG A 25 9.79 10.73 -10.34
N LYS A 26 9.42 11.72 -9.53
CA LYS A 26 10.32 12.33 -8.53
C LYS A 26 10.77 11.32 -7.47
N SER A 27 9.83 10.51 -6.96
CA SER A 27 10.11 9.51 -5.93
C SER A 27 11.07 8.41 -6.42
N LEU A 28 10.93 7.97 -7.68
CA LEU A 28 11.81 6.98 -8.29
C LEU A 28 13.25 7.49 -8.44
N GLN A 29 13.45 8.80 -8.63
CA GLN A 29 14.78 9.44 -8.72
C GLN A 29 15.48 9.61 -7.36
N SER A 30 14.74 9.51 -6.24
CA SER A 30 15.34 9.62 -4.90
C SER A 30 16.34 8.49 -4.64
N ALA A 31 17.50 8.79 -4.04
CA ALA A 31 18.48 7.77 -3.67
C ALA A 31 18.05 6.92 -2.46
N HIS A 32 17.19 7.45 -1.58
CA HIS A 32 16.78 6.75 -0.36
C HIS A 32 15.56 5.86 -0.61
N LYS A 33 15.73 4.55 -0.36
CA LYS A 33 14.73 3.49 -0.56
C LYS A 33 14.50 2.72 0.75
N GLY A 34 14.02 3.43 1.76
CA GLY A 34 13.64 2.83 3.06
C GLY A 34 12.16 2.43 3.10
N GLN A 35 11.71 1.87 4.23
CA GLN A 35 10.33 1.40 4.41
C GLN A 35 9.25 2.46 4.14
N GLY A 36 9.46 3.69 4.61
CA GLY A 36 8.55 4.81 4.31
C GLY A 36 8.47 5.15 2.81
N TRP A 37 9.53 4.87 2.05
CA TRP A 37 9.52 5.05 0.59
C TRP A 37 8.60 4.02 -0.10
N PHE A 38 8.65 2.76 0.34
CA PHE A 38 7.81 1.68 -0.18
C PHE A 38 6.32 1.93 0.08
N ALA A 39 5.97 2.36 1.29
CA ALA A 39 4.60 2.74 1.62
C ALA A 39 4.12 3.92 0.75
N HIS A 40 4.97 4.94 0.56
CA HIS A 40 4.64 6.12 -0.24
C HIS A 40 4.47 5.80 -1.73
N ILE A 41 5.43 5.08 -2.34
CA ILE A 41 5.35 4.72 -3.76
C ILE A 41 4.19 3.75 -4.01
N GLY A 42 3.92 2.81 -3.10
CA GLY A 42 2.78 1.89 -3.18
C GLY A 42 1.44 2.61 -3.23
N ARG A 43 1.23 3.62 -2.37
CA ARG A 43 0.02 4.48 -2.41
C ARG A 43 -0.14 5.20 -3.75
N LEU A 44 0.94 5.79 -4.26
CA LEU A 44 0.90 6.52 -5.54
C LEU A 44 0.58 5.59 -6.72
N LEU A 45 1.20 4.40 -6.74
CA LEU A 45 0.96 3.38 -7.76
C LEU A 45 -0.49 2.87 -7.69
N LEU A 46 -1.01 2.63 -6.49
CA LEU A 46 -2.40 2.19 -6.30
C LEU A 46 -3.40 3.23 -6.83
N HIS A 47 -3.21 4.52 -6.51
CA HIS A 47 -4.06 5.60 -7.05
C HIS A 47 -3.88 5.84 -8.54
N ALA A 48 -2.76 5.41 -9.11
CA ALA A 48 -2.56 5.38 -10.55
C ALA A 48 -3.23 4.17 -11.24
N GLY A 49 -3.84 3.24 -10.50
CA GLY A 49 -4.43 2.01 -11.03
C GLY A 49 -3.42 0.90 -11.29
N GLU A 50 -2.21 1.00 -10.73
CA GLU A 50 -1.12 0.03 -10.89
C GLU A 50 -1.08 -0.96 -9.73
N ASP A 51 -2.13 -1.75 -9.57
CA ASP A 51 -2.32 -2.69 -8.45
C ASP A 51 -1.13 -3.62 -8.22
N SER A 52 -0.63 -4.24 -9.29
CA SER A 52 0.48 -5.19 -9.22
C SER A 52 1.76 -4.51 -8.76
N GLU A 53 2.03 -3.30 -9.25
CA GLU A 53 3.20 -2.53 -8.84
C GLU A 53 3.07 -2.01 -7.41
N ALA A 54 1.86 -1.63 -7.00
CA ALA A 54 1.56 -1.24 -5.63
C ALA A 54 1.74 -2.40 -4.66
N MET A 55 1.30 -3.61 -5.03
CA MET A 55 1.49 -4.83 -4.24
C MET A 55 2.98 -5.08 -4.00
N ILE A 56 3.79 -5.09 -5.07
CA ILE A 56 5.25 -5.26 -4.98
C ILE A 56 5.83 -4.23 -4.03
N ALA A 57 5.48 -2.95 -4.19
CA ALA A 57 5.96 -1.89 -3.31
C ALA A 57 5.63 -2.15 -1.83
N PHE A 58 4.37 -2.46 -1.49
CA PHE A 58 3.98 -2.72 -0.11
C PHE A 58 4.67 -3.95 0.48
N GLU A 59 4.86 -5.00 -0.31
CA GLU A 59 5.54 -6.22 0.09
C GLU A 59 7.02 -6.01 0.41
N GLN A 60 7.70 -5.12 -0.30
CA GLN A 60 9.09 -4.75 0.03
C GLN A 60 9.20 -3.93 1.33
N GLY A 61 8.09 -3.36 1.79
CA GLY A 61 7.99 -2.69 3.09
C GLY A 61 7.64 -3.62 4.25
N ILE A 62 7.45 -4.92 4.02
CA ILE A 62 7.14 -5.90 5.06
C ILE A 62 8.37 -6.15 5.91
N LEU A 63 8.19 -6.06 7.23
CA LEU A 63 9.17 -6.52 8.20
C LEU A 63 8.83 -7.98 8.54
N SER A 64 9.60 -8.91 7.97
CA SER A 64 9.55 -10.33 8.32
C SER A 64 10.92 -10.76 8.79
N HIS A 65 11.02 -11.30 10.01
CA HIS A 65 12.26 -11.91 10.49
C HIS A 65 12.34 -13.36 9.99
N HIS A 66 13.50 -13.77 9.47
CA HIS A 66 13.78 -15.19 9.22
C HIS A 66 13.50 -16.01 10.49
N GLY A 67 12.48 -16.86 10.44
CA GLY A 67 12.06 -17.72 11.56
C GLY A 67 10.87 -17.24 12.39
N ASN A 68 10.32 -16.04 12.12
CA ASN A 68 9.07 -15.59 12.73
C ASN A 68 7.94 -15.65 11.68
N PRO A 69 6.84 -16.40 11.90
CA PRO A 69 5.73 -16.48 10.96
C PRO A 69 4.93 -15.17 10.83
N THR A 70 5.07 -14.24 11.78
CA THR A 70 4.28 -13.01 11.80
C THR A 70 4.83 -11.99 10.81
N VAL A 71 3.98 -11.63 9.85
CA VAL A 71 4.22 -10.53 8.92
C VAL A 71 3.89 -9.21 9.62
N ILE A 72 4.80 -8.25 9.60
CA ILE A 72 4.59 -6.94 10.25
C ILE A 72 4.60 -5.83 9.19
N HIS A 73 3.56 -5.00 9.22
CA HIS A 73 3.42 -3.82 8.39
C HIS A 73 3.51 -2.57 9.25
N GLU A 74 4.45 -1.66 8.96
CA GLU A 74 4.47 -0.33 9.59
C GLU A 74 3.33 0.55 9.07
N ALA A 75 2.12 0.22 9.53
CA ALA A 75 0.88 0.90 9.21
C ALA A 75 -0.04 0.89 10.43
N VAL A 76 -0.98 1.83 10.45
CA VAL A 76 -2.00 1.96 11.50
C VAL A 76 -3.33 1.52 10.92
N CYS A 77 -4.08 0.69 11.64
CA CYS A 77 -5.46 0.42 11.28
C CYS A 77 -6.33 1.63 11.61
N GLU A 78 -6.96 2.21 10.59
CA GLU A 78 -7.74 3.44 10.74
C GLU A 78 -9.11 3.24 11.41
N MET A 79 -9.48 1.99 11.69
CA MET A 79 -10.71 1.66 12.42
C MET A 79 -10.47 1.39 13.92
N CYS A 80 -9.44 0.62 14.27
CA CYS A 80 -9.17 0.25 15.67
C CYS A 80 -7.90 0.86 16.26
N GLY A 81 -7.09 1.55 15.46
CA GLY A 81 -5.85 2.18 15.90
C GLY A 81 -4.67 1.24 16.14
N ILE A 82 -4.79 -0.07 15.86
CA ILE A 82 -3.67 -0.99 16.06
C ILE A 82 -2.50 -0.64 15.13
N ALA A 83 -1.29 -0.61 15.71
CA ALA A 83 -0.04 -0.35 15.02
C ALA A 83 1.11 -1.09 15.74
N PRO A 84 2.00 -1.78 15.00
CA PRO A 84 1.91 -2.08 13.57
C PRO A 84 0.75 -3.04 13.25
N ILE A 85 0.26 -3.03 12.01
CA ILE A 85 -0.67 -4.06 11.53
C ILE A 85 0.09 -5.38 11.39
N GLN A 86 -0.49 -6.45 11.93
CA GLN A 86 0.05 -7.80 11.84
C GLN A 86 -0.69 -8.63 10.79
N ASP A 87 0.03 -9.59 10.21
CA ASP A 87 -0.43 -10.55 9.21
C ASP A 87 -0.89 -9.88 7.91
N ARG A 88 -2.19 -9.59 7.79
CA ARG A 88 -2.80 -9.07 6.57
C ARG A 88 -3.20 -7.61 6.77
N ARG A 89 -2.66 -6.76 5.91
CA ARG A 89 -2.98 -5.33 5.79
C ARG A 89 -3.88 -5.13 4.57
N HIS A 90 -4.97 -4.41 4.75
CA HIS A 90 -5.88 -4.02 3.68
C HIS A 90 -5.72 -2.53 3.40
N VAL A 91 -5.24 -2.19 2.21
CA VAL A 91 -4.98 -0.81 1.78
C VAL A 91 -6.17 -0.33 0.94
N CYS A 92 -6.86 0.74 1.34
CA CYS A 92 -7.96 1.29 0.54
C CYS A 92 -7.45 1.77 -0.82
N ARG A 93 -8.17 1.44 -1.90
CA ARG A 93 -7.79 1.79 -3.27
C ARG A 93 -8.13 3.23 -3.64
N VAL A 94 -9.09 3.82 -2.93
CA VAL A 94 -9.60 5.17 -3.19
C VAL A 94 -9.04 6.18 -2.20
N CYS A 95 -9.07 5.85 -0.90
CA CYS A 95 -8.62 6.74 0.16
C CYS A 95 -7.09 6.73 0.29
N THR A 96 -6.49 7.92 0.43
CA THR A 96 -5.03 8.11 0.45
C THR A 96 -4.31 7.54 1.67
N ASP A 97 -5.06 7.33 2.74
CA ASP A 97 -4.53 7.13 4.09
C ASP A 97 -5.34 6.12 4.89
N ILE A 98 -6.21 5.32 4.24
CA ILE A 98 -6.97 4.27 4.94
C ILE A 98 -6.29 2.93 4.75
N ASP A 99 -5.89 2.35 5.87
CA ASP A 99 -5.42 0.99 6.03
C ASP A 99 -6.28 0.29 7.09
N LEU A 100 -6.56 -0.99 6.92
CA LEU A 100 -7.29 -1.81 7.88
C LEU A 100 -6.51 -3.10 8.18
N CYS A 101 -6.54 -3.55 9.43
CA CYS A 101 -6.16 -4.93 9.75
C CYS A 101 -7.26 -5.90 9.31
N GLU A 102 -6.96 -7.20 9.26
CA GLU A 102 -7.91 -8.25 8.85
C GLU A 102 -9.27 -8.14 9.55
N ALA A 103 -9.30 -8.10 10.88
CA ALA A 103 -10.54 -8.07 11.64
C ALA A 103 -11.39 -6.81 11.38
N CYS A 104 -10.74 -5.67 11.12
CA CYS A 104 -11.46 -4.43 10.78
C CYS A 104 -11.92 -4.42 9.33
N TYR A 105 -11.18 -5.05 8.43
CA TYR A 105 -11.63 -5.29 7.06
C TYR A 105 -12.85 -6.22 7.03
N GLU A 106 -12.87 -7.30 7.82
CA GLU A 106 -14.05 -8.16 7.98
C GLU A 106 -15.26 -7.37 8.51
N SER A 107 -15.05 -6.47 9.47
CA SER A 107 -16.12 -5.58 9.94
C SER A 107 -16.58 -4.61 8.84
N TYR A 108 -15.66 -4.12 8.02
CA TYR A 108 -15.93 -3.21 6.91
C TYR A 108 -16.81 -3.86 5.83
N VAL A 109 -16.45 -5.08 5.38
CA VAL A 109 -17.24 -5.83 4.39
C VAL A 109 -18.63 -6.21 4.93
N ASN A 110 -18.80 -6.25 6.26
CA ASN A 110 -20.08 -6.42 6.93
C ASN A 110 -20.85 -5.10 7.15
N GLY A 111 -20.46 -4.02 6.47
CA GLY A 111 -21.21 -2.76 6.42
C GLY A 111 -20.75 -1.68 7.41
N LYS A 112 -19.68 -1.90 8.18
CA LYS A 112 -19.08 -0.80 8.95
C LYS A 112 -18.32 0.15 8.03
N CYS A 113 -18.45 1.44 8.28
CA CYS A 113 -17.67 2.48 7.60
C CYS A 113 -16.51 2.96 8.50
N VAL A 114 -15.44 3.46 7.89
CA VAL A 114 -14.31 4.07 8.59
C VAL A 114 -14.06 5.46 7.99
N ARG A 115 -14.15 6.52 8.80
CA ARG A 115 -13.96 7.91 8.34
C ARG A 115 -14.69 8.20 7.01
N ASN A 116 -15.99 7.89 6.93
CA ASN A 116 -16.81 8.02 5.71
C ASN A 116 -16.35 7.23 4.46
N CYS A 117 -15.28 6.42 4.56
CA CYS A 117 -15.01 5.38 3.59
C CYS A 117 -16.04 4.25 3.81
N GLY A 118 -16.87 4.03 2.80
CA GLY A 118 -17.81 2.93 2.69
C GLY A 118 -17.86 2.52 1.22
N GLU A 119 -18.02 1.23 0.94
CA GLU A 119 -18.13 0.68 -0.43
C GLU A 119 -16.88 0.82 -1.34
N HIS A 120 -15.70 1.11 -0.78
CA HIS A 120 -14.44 1.09 -1.52
C HIS A 120 -13.77 -0.29 -1.44
N ASP A 121 -13.16 -0.69 -2.54
CA ASP A 121 -12.34 -1.89 -2.58
C ASP A 121 -10.98 -1.68 -1.89
N PHE A 122 -10.41 -2.77 -1.40
CA PHE A 122 -9.12 -2.81 -0.73
C PHE A 122 -8.13 -3.73 -1.47
N LEU A 123 -6.85 -3.40 -1.37
CA LEU A 123 -5.73 -4.25 -1.76
C LEU A 123 -5.20 -4.97 -0.51
N GLY A 124 -5.31 -6.30 -0.47
CA GLY A 124 -4.84 -7.10 0.66
C GLY A 124 -3.37 -7.53 0.51
N VAL A 125 -2.51 -7.10 1.43
CA VAL A 125 -1.06 -7.30 1.45
C VAL A 125 -0.68 -8.21 2.64
N PRO A 126 0.20 -9.21 2.46
CA PRO A 126 0.86 -9.61 1.22
C PRO A 126 -0.08 -10.34 0.25
N SER A 127 0.36 -10.50 -1.00
CA SER A 127 -0.25 -11.40 -1.97
C SER A 127 -0.10 -12.87 -1.55
N GLN A 128 -0.86 -13.75 -2.20
CA GLN A 128 -0.79 -15.20 -1.95
C GLN A 128 0.57 -15.79 -2.36
N THR A 129 1.21 -15.22 -3.37
CA THR A 129 2.47 -15.72 -3.95
C THR A 129 3.70 -15.20 -3.21
N TRP A 130 3.59 -14.10 -2.44
CA TRP A 130 4.70 -13.50 -1.70
C TRP A 130 5.51 -14.50 -0.86
N LYS A 131 4.82 -15.37 -0.09
CA LYS A 131 5.48 -16.36 0.77
C LYS A 131 6.27 -17.42 -0.01
N THR A 132 5.93 -17.62 -1.28
CA THR A 132 6.56 -18.61 -2.17
C THR A 132 7.58 -17.99 -3.12
N LEU A 133 7.71 -16.66 -3.15
CA LEU A 133 8.72 -15.98 -3.95
C LEU A 133 10.11 -16.38 -3.45
N GLN A 134 10.94 -16.83 -4.38
CA GLN A 134 12.33 -17.13 -4.09
C GLN A 134 13.11 -15.82 -4.03
N SER A 135 13.84 -15.61 -2.93
CA SER A 135 14.83 -14.53 -2.87
C SER A 135 15.82 -14.66 -4.04
N PRO A 136 16.22 -13.56 -4.73
CA PRO A 136 15.96 -12.14 -4.42
C PRO A 136 14.78 -11.52 -5.19
N HIS A 137 13.84 -12.33 -5.69
CA HIS A 137 12.82 -11.87 -6.62
C HIS A 137 11.64 -11.19 -5.92
N VAL A 138 11.11 -10.14 -6.55
CA VAL A 138 9.99 -9.34 -6.03
C VAL A 138 8.66 -9.65 -6.70
N ASN A 139 8.66 -10.51 -7.72
CA ASN A 139 7.46 -10.99 -8.41
C ASN A 139 7.70 -12.35 -9.11
N GLU A 140 6.63 -12.92 -9.65
CA GLU A 140 6.65 -14.23 -10.33
C GLU A 140 7.40 -14.21 -11.67
N ALA A 141 7.65 -13.04 -12.26
CA ALA A 141 8.47 -12.90 -13.46
C ALA A 141 9.98 -13.01 -13.17
N GLY A 142 10.37 -13.13 -11.89
CA GLY A 142 11.76 -13.23 -11.48
C GLY A 142 12.50 -11.89 -11.55
N GLU A 143 11.82 -10.75 -11.45
CA GLU A 143 12.50 -9.46 -11.35
C GLU A 143 13.14 -9.29 -9.97
N THR A 144 14.36 -8.77 -9.93
CA THR A 144 14.95 -8.23 -8.69
C THR A 144 14.31 -6.89 -8.32
N LEU A 145 14.61 -6.38 -7.11
CA LEU A 145 14.19 -5.05 -6.70
C LEU A 145 14.73 -3.97 -7.66
N GLU A 146 15.98 -4.12 -8.08
CA GLU A 146 16.65 -3.22 -9.02
C GLU A 146 15.98 -3.24 -10.40
N ASP A 147 15.68 -4.43 -10.92
CA ASP A 147 15.00 -4.60 -12.22
C ASP A 147 13.61 -3.94 -12.20
N TRP A 148 12.85 -4.20 -11.12
CA TRP A 148 11.53 -3.62 -10.91
C TRP A 148 11.57 -2.08 -10.86
N ILE A 149 12.49 -1.50 -10.08
CA ILE A 149 12.66 -0.04 -9.98
C ILE A 149 13.02 0.55 -11.35
N GLU A 150 13.94 -0.08 -12.09
CA GLU A 150 14.37 0.45 -13.39
C GLU A 150 13.26 0.35 -14.43
N ARG A 151 12.44 -0.71 -14.40
CA ARG A 151 11.24 -0.82 -15.23
C ARG A 151 10.22 0.26 -14.90
N LEU A 152 9.96 0.53 -13.61
CA LEU A 152 9.10 1.63 -13.19
C LEU A 152 9.63 2.98 -13.68
N LYS A 153 10.93 3.24 -13.57
CA LYS A 153 11.52 4.47 -14.11
C LYS A 153 11.24 4.61 -15.60
N ARG A 154 11.49 3.58 -16.41
CA ARG A 154 11.19 3.62 -17.86
C ARG A 154 9.72 3.92 -18.13
N LYS A 155 8.80 3.26 -17.42
CA LYS A 155 7.34 3.44 -17.57
C LYS A 155 6.87 4.85 -17.22
N TRP A 156 7.45 5.47 -16.19
CA TRP A 156 7.00 6.76 -15.64
C TRP A 156 7.88 7.97 -16.06
N THR A 157 8.79 7.77 -17.02
CA THR A 157 9.69 8.82 -17.55
C THR A 157 9.21 9.41 -18.88
N VAL A 158 8.23 8.80 -19.56
CA VAL A 158 7.66 9.31 -20.82
C VAL A 158 6.55 10.32 -20.57
#